data_AF-A0A496PPZ8-F1
#
_entry.id   AF-A0A496PPZ8-F1
#
_cell.length_a   1.000
_cell.length_b   1.000
_cell.length_c   1.000
_cell.angle_alpha   90.00
_cell.angle_beta   90.00
_cell.angle_gamma   90.00
#
_symmetry.space_group_name_H-M   'P 1'
#
loop_
_entity.id
_entity.type
_entity.pdbx_description
1 polymer ?
#
loop_
_entity_poly.entity_id
_entity_poly.type
_entity_poly.pdbx_seq_one_letter_code
_entity_poly.pdbx_strand_id
1 'polypeptide(L)'
;MLGTVASLASRQVRRRAHFFRIMLITSLTCALFILLVENLKVTPPMEILTEVMFGLANGFVSILLTIGLLPVFESLFGITTDITLLELSDLNHPLLKRLAVEAPGTYQHSIIVGNLTEAAAESIRANSLLARVGAYYHDIGKMEIPEYFVENQLSVKSKHESLTPSMSSLILSSHVKRGRQLGEASDIPDDVLNFVEEHHGTMVQSYFFDKALKQGEEPSNIDKYRYPGPRPQTRETGIAMLADAVEAASRTLDHPSPARIDSLIQRIINDRFQSGELNQCPLTLRDLAKIKKAFAKVLIATFHHRVEYPQKLTDDEVQ
;
A
#
# COMPACT_ATOMS: atom_id res chain seq x y z
N MET A 1 9.89 -26.49 20.89
CA MET A 1 8.91 -27.16 19.99
C MET A 1 7.54 -26.49 19.98
N LEU A 2 6.95 -26.14 21.13
CA LEU A 2 5.65 -25.43 21.15
C LEU A 2 5.71 -24.04 20.49
N GLY A 3 6.74 -23.24 20.82
CA GLY A 3 6.95 -21.94 20.18
C GLY A 3 7.18 -22.02 18.67
N THR A 4 7.82 -23.08 18.18
CA THR A 4 8.03 -23.30 16.74
C THR A 4 6.73 -23.69 16.03
N VAL A 5 5.87 -24.51 16.65
CA VAL A 5 4.55 -24.85 16.09
C VAL A 5 3.64 -23.62 16.08
N ALA A 6 3.61 -22.86 17.17
CA ALA A 6 2.84 -21.61 17.25
C ALA A 6 3.31 -20.58 16.21
N SER A 7 4.63 -20.40 16.06
CA SER A 7 5.22 -19.49 15.06
C SER A 7 4.91 -19.91 13.61
N LEU A 8 4.97 -21.20 13.29
CA LEU A 8 4.61 -21.68 11.96
C LEU A 8 3.10 -21.55 11.70
N ALA A 9 2.27 -21.78 12.72
CA ALA A 9 0.82 -21.63 12.61
C ALA A 9 0.39 -20.16 12.53
N SER A 10 1.18 -19.23 13.07
CA SER A 10 0.88 -17.79 13.07
C SER A 10 1.29 -17.05 11.79
N ARG A 11 2.08 -17.67 10.90
CA ARG A 11 2.58 -17.06 9.64
C ARG A 11 1.51 -16.56 8.65
N GLN A 12 0.23 -16.85 8.88
CA GLN A 12 -0.87 -16.46 7.98
C GLN A 12 -2.09 -15.91 8.73
N VAL A 13 -1.89 -15.25 9.88
CA VAL A 13 -3.00 -14.68 10.65
C VAL A 13 -3.50 -13.40 10.01
N ARG A 14 -4.54 -13.54 9.18
CA ARG A 14 -5.24 -12.40 8.56
C ARG A 14 -6.65 -12.17 9.11
N ARG A 15 -7.12 -13.01 10.04
CA ARG A 15 -8.47 -12.94 10.60
C ARG A 15 -8.45 -13.36 12.06
N ARG A 16 -9.35 -12.79 12.87
CA ARG A 16 -9.55 -13.18 14.28
C ARG A 16 -9.80 -14.69 14.44
N ALA A 17 -10.48 -15.30 13.48
CA ALA A 17 -10.72 -16.75 13.42
C ALA A 17 -9.42 -17.60 13.42
N HIS A 18 -8.31 -17.07 12.89
CA HIS A 18 -7.05 -17.80 12.81
C HIS A 18 -6.42 -17.95 14.20
N PHE A 19 -6.67 -17.03 15.13
CA PHE A 19 -6.23 -17.17 16.52
C PHE A 19 -6.90 -18.35 17.22
N PHE A 20 -8.20 -18.56 17.01
CA PHE A 20 -8.89 -19.74 17.57
C PHE A 20 -8.33 -21.04 17.01
N ARG A 21 -7.95 -21.06 15.72
CA ARG A 21 -7.28 -22.22 15.12
C ARG A 21 -5.90 -22.46 15.72
N ILE A 22 -5.09 -21.41 15.90
CA ILE A 22 -3.75 -21.51 16.51
C ILE A 22 -3.87 -21.98 17.96
N MET A 23 -4.83 -21.44 18.69
CA MET A 23 -5.17 -21.84 20.05
C MET A 23 -5.51 -23.32 20.12
N LEU A 24 -6.43 -23.80 19.27
CA LEU A 24 -6.78 -25.22 19.19
C LEU A 24 -5.56 -26.10 18.87
N ILE A 25 -4.81 -25.77 17.81
CA ILE A 25 -3.65 -26.56 17.37
C ILE A 25 -2.58 -26.59 18.46
N THR A 26 -2.29 -25.46 19.10
CA THR A 26 -1.26 -25.37 20.14
C THR A 26 -1.68 -26.13 21.40
N SER A 27 -2.94 -25.98 21.85
CA SER A 27 -3.48 -26.73 22.98
C SER A 27 -3.49 -28.24 22.72
N LEU A 28 -3.95 -28.69 21.55
CA LEU A 28 -3.96 -30.12 21.20
C LEU A 28 -2.56 -30.70 21.06
N THR A 29 -1.62 -29.94 20.48
CA THR A 29 -0.22 -30.38 20.37
C THR A 29 0.42 -30.51 21.76
N CYS A 30 0.13 -29.57 22.66
CA CYS A 30 0.59 -29.61 24.05
C CYS A 30 0.02 -30.83 24.79
N ALA A 31 -1.29 -31.05 24.69
CA ALA A 31 -1.97 -32.20 25.28
C ALA A 31 -1.43 -33.54 24.74
N LEU A 32 -1.26 -33.67 23.42
CA LEU A 32 -0.73 -34.87 22.79
C LEU A 32 0.72 -35.16 23.24
N PHE A 33 1.56 -34.12 23.33
CA PHE A 33 2.93 -34.26 23.79
C PHE A 33 3.01 -34.72 25.25
N ILE A 34 2.22 -34.10 26.14
CA ILE A 34 2.12 -34.51 27.55
C ILE A 34 1.64 -35.95 27.65
N LEU A 35 0.58 -36.31 26.91
CA LEU A 35 0.05 -37.68 26.90
C LEU A 35 1.11 -38.68 26.45
N LEU A 36 1.88 -38.39 25.40
CA LEU A 36 2.96 -39.25 24.91
C LEU A 36 4.06 -39.44 25.96
N VAL A 37 4.54 -38.34 26.56
CA VAL A 37 5.64 -38.36 27.53
C VAL A 37 5.24 -39.06 28.83
N GLU A 38 4.06 -38.75 29.37
CA GLU A 38 3.60 -39.34 30.62
C GLU A 38 3.21 -40.81 30.48
N ASN A 39 2.71 -41.23 29.31
CA ASN A 39 2.53 -42.67 29.03
C ASN A 39 3.87 -43.43 29.01
N LEU A 40 4.95 -42.83 28.48
CA LEU A 40 6.28 -43.45 28.50
C LEU A 40 6.86 -43.58 29.92
N LYS A 41 6.45 -42.71 30.85
CA LYS A 41 6.83 -42.76 32.27
C LYS A 41 6.00 -43.73 33.11
N VAL A 42 4.94 -44.32 32.53
CA VAL A 42 3.98 -45.19 33.25
C VAL A 42 3.26 -44.43 34.38
N THR A 43 2.98 -43.15 34.17
CA THR A 43 2.28 -42.28 35.13
C THR A 43 0.82 -42.73 35.32
N PRO A 44 0.23 -42.65 36.53
CA PRO A 44 -1.16 -43.02 36.76
C PRO A 44 -2.15 -42.23 35.89
N PRO A 45 -3.23 -42.86 35.35
CA PRO A 45 -4.15 -42.19 34.42
C PRO A 45 -4.80 -40.90 34.94
N MET A 46 -5.06 -40.80 36.25
CA MET A 46 -5.64 -39.60 36.86
C MET A 46 -4.66 -38.41 36.88
N GLU A 47 -3.36 -38.69 37.05
CA GLU A 47 -2.32 -37.67 36.98
C GLU A 47 -2.13 -37.21 35.52
N ILE A 48 -2.11 -38.14 34.56
CA ILE A 48 -2.05 -37.83 33.12
C ILE A 48 -3.22 -36.92 32.72
N LEU A 49 -4.45 -37.23 33.16
CA LEU A 49 -5.62 -36.40 32.87
C LEU A 49 -5.44 -34.98 33.40
N THR A 50 -4.92 -34.84 34.62
CA THR A 50 -4.68 -33.54 35.25
C THR A 50 -3.64 -32.72 34.49
N GLU A 51 -2.52 -33.33 34.12
CA GLU A 51 -1.46 -32.71 33.32
C GLU A 51 -1.93 -32.33 31.91
N VAL A 52 -2.74 -33.17 31.27
CA VAL A 52 -3.36 -32.86 29.98
C VAL A 52 -4.31 -31.65 30.10
N MET A 53 -5.11 -31.57 31.16
CA MET A 53 -5.97 -30.42 31.42
C MET A 53 -5.16 -29.13 31.64
N PHE A 54 -4.07 -29.19 32.40
CA PHE A 54 -3.14 -28.07 32.54
C PHE A 54 -2.47 -27.70 31.21
N GLY A 55 -2.10 -28.68 30.38
CA GLY A 55 -1.55 -28.45 29.04
C GLY A 55 -2.52 -27.75 28.09
N LEU A 56 -3.79 -28.16 28.10
CA LEU A 56 -4.86 -27.51 27.34
C LEU A 56 -5.10 -26.07 27.80
N ALA A 57 -5.20 -25.87 29.12
CA ALA A 57 -5.36 -24.54 29.73
C ALA A 57 -4.16 -23.63 29.43
N ASN A 58 -2.94 -24.14 29.51
CA ASN A 58 -1.72 -23.42 29.18
C ASN A 58 -1.71 -22.97 27.70
N GLY A 59 -2.07 -23.85 26.77
CA GLY A 59 -2.17 -23.49 25.35
C GLY A 59 -3.21 -22.39 25.09
N PHE A 60 -4.32 -22.42 25.81
CA PHE A 60 -5.37 -21.41 25.72
C PHE A 60 -4.91 -20.05 26.28
N VAL A 61 -4.43 -20.04 27.53
CA VAL A 61 -3.99 -18.83 28.23
C VAL A 61 -2.80 -18.19 27.52
N SER A 62 -1.86 -18.98 26.99
CA SER A 62 -0.69 -18.46 26.26
C SER A 62 -1.07 -17.67 25.01
N ILE A 63 -2.06 -18.13 24.25
CA ILE A 63 -2.52 -17.39 23.05
C ILE A 63 -3.33 -16.16 23.44
N LEU A 64 -4.15 -16.25 24.49
CA LEU A 64 -4.87 -15.09 25.02
C LEU A 64 -3.92 -13.98 25.46
N LEU A 65 -2.86 -14.34 26.20
CA LEU A 65 -1.81 -13.41 26.60
C LEU A 65 -1.05 -12.84 25.40
N THR A 66 -0.72 -13.68 24.40
CA THR A 66 -0.07 -13.20 23.17
C THR A 66 -0.90 -12.13 22.46
N ILE A 67 -2.22 -12.32 22.32
CA ILE A 67 -3.10 -11.34 21.68
C ILE A 67 -3.17 -10.05 22.50
N GLY A 68 -3.30 -10.15 23.83
CA GLY A 68 -3.37 -8.99 24.70
C GLY A 68 -2.06 -8.19 24.78
N LEU A 69 -0.93 -8.86 24.63
CA LEU A 69 0.40 -8.23 24.66
C LEU A 69 0.87 -7.77 23.29
N LEU A 70 0.25 -8.20 22.19
CA LEU A 70 0.69 -7.87 20.84
C LEU A 70 0.85 -6.34 20.62
N PRO A 71 -0.12 -5.48 20.99
CA PRO A 71 0.03 -4.03 20.80
C PRO A 71 1.21 -3.44 21.57
N VAL A 72 1.53 -4.00 22.75
CA VAL A 72 2.68 -3.58 23.56
C VAL A 72 3.99 -3.92 22.85
N PHE A 73 4.09 -5.13 22.27
CA PHE A 73 5.25 -5.54 21.49
C PHE A 73 5.37 -4.76 20.17
N GLU A 74 4.26 -4.49 19.49
CA GLU A 74 4.23 -3.67 18.27
C GLU A 74 4.78 -2.27 18.56
N SER A 75 4.29 -1.62 19.61
CA SER A 75 4.76 -0.29 20.02
C SER A 75 6.22 -0.28 20.49
N LEU A 76 6.65 -1.28 21.26
CA LEU A 76 8.00 -1.33 21.81
C LEU A 76 9.07 -1.61 20.73
N PHE A 77 8.73 -2.39 19.72
CA PHE A 77 9.66 -2.84 18.68
C PHE A 77 9.43 -2.19 17.31
N GLY A 78 8.40 -1.35 17.15
CA GLY A 78 8.05 -0.72 15.87
C GLY A 78 7.65 -1.74 14.79
N ILE A 79 7.06 -2.87 15.18
CA ILE A 79 6.71 -3.96 14.25
C ILE A 79 5.28 -3.74 13.76
N THR A 80 5.11 -3.64 12.44
CA THR A 80 3.78 -3.62 11.83
C THR A 80 3.26 -5.04 11.60
N THR A 81 2.13 -5.41 12.21
CA THR A 81 1.52 -6.73 11.99
C THR A 81 0.36 -6.68 10.99
N ASP A 82 -0.04 -7.86 10.50
CA ASP A 82 -1.24 -8.01 9.67
C ASP A 82 -2.50 -7.48 10.38
N ILE A 83 -2.55 -7.49 11.72
CA ILE A 83 -3.70 -6.92 12.47
C ILE A 83 -3.69 -5.40 12.34
N THR A 84 -2.56 -4.75 12.64
CA THR A 84 -2.40 -3.30 12.48
C THR A 84 -2.76 -2.87 11.07
N LEU A 85 -2.27 -3.59 10.05
CA LEU A 85 -2.59 -3.29 8.65
C LEU A 85 -4.07 -3.47 8.33
N LEU A 86 -4.74 -4.48 8.90
CA LEU A 86 -6.19 -4.66 8.73
C LEU A 86 -6.98 -3.52 9.36
N GLU A 87 -6.57 -3.02 10.53
CA GLU A 87 -7.18 -1.86 11.18
C GLU A 87 -6.98 -0.60 10.33
N LEU A 88 -5.78 -0.37 9.82
CA LEU A 88 -5.47 0.74 8.92
C LEU A 88 -6.14 0.62 7.55
N SER A 89 -6.54 -0.59 7.14
CA SER A 89 -7.28 -0.83 5.90
C SER A 89 -8.77 -0.46 5.99
N ASP A 90 -9.29 -0.20 7.20
CA ASP A 90 -10.65 0.31 7.36
C ASP A 90 -10.71 1.75 6.82
N LEU A 91 -11.48 1.95 5.75
CA LEU A 91 -11.69 3.27 5.15
C LEU A 91 -12.44 4.23 6.09
N ASN A 92 -12.95 3.74 7.22
CA ASN A 92 -13.47 4.57 8.29
C ASN A 92 -12.41 5.13 9.24
N HIS A 93 -11.14 4.75 9.08
CA HIS A 93 -10.05 5.30 9.86
C HIS A 93 -10.08 6.84 9.80
N PRO A 94 -9.93 7.55 10.94
CA PRO A 94 -10.13 9.01 11.00
C PRO A 94 -9.33 9.77 9.94
N LEU A 95 -8.09 9.38 9.69
CA LEU A 95 -7.23 10.03 8.70
C LEU A 95 -7.70 9.80 7.25
N LEU A 96 -8.20 8.61 6.92
CA LEU A 96 -8.76 8.33 5.59
C LEU A 96 -10.11 9.01 5.38
N LYS A 97 -10.94 9.11 6.43
CA LYS A 97 -12.17 9.92 6.39
C LYS A 97 -11.88 11.38 6.13
N ARG A 98 -10.87 11.94 6.79
CA ARG A 98 -10.40 13.30 6.51
C ARG A 98 -9.96 13.43 5.06
N LEU A 99 -9.17 12.48 4.54
CA LEU A 99 -8.73 12.49 3.14
C LEU A 99 -9.92 12.50 2.16
N ALA A 100 -10.94 11.68 2.42
CA ALA A 100 -12.15 11.64 1.61
C ALA A 100 -12.95 12.96 1.60
N VAL A 101 -12.89 13.74 2.70
CA VAL A 101 -13.63 15.00 2.82
C VAL A 101 -12.81 16.19 2.33
N GLU A 102 -11.54 16.28 2.74
CA GLU A 102 -10.65 17.41 2.48
C GLU A 102 -10.03 17.35 1.06
N ALA A 103 -9.75 16.15 0.53
CA ALA A 103 -9.15 15.93 -0.80
C ALA A 103 -9.78 14.72 -1.52
N PRO A 104 -11.05 14.79 -1.93
CA PRO A 104 -11.80 13.64 -2.47
C PRO A 104 -11.20 13.04 -3.76
N GLY A 105 -10.58 13.87 -4.60
CA GLY A 105 -9.91 13.40 -5.82
C GLY A 105 -8.66 12.58 -5.52
N THR A 106 -7.87 13.03 -4.55
CA THR A 106 -6.71 12.29 -4.02
C THR A 106 -7.15 11.01 -3.31
N TYR A 107 -8.26 11.03 -2.55
CA TYR A 107 -8.82 9.83 -1.95
C TYR A 107 -9.14 8.78 -3.01
N GLN A 108 -9.89 9.16 -4.06
CA GLN A 108 -10.26 8.23 -5.12
C GLN A 108 -9.04 7.70 -5.89
N HIS A 109 -8.05 8.56 -6.14
CA HIS A 109 -6.75 8.16 -6.67
C HIS A 109 -6.10 7.08 -5.80
N SER A 110 -5.97 7.33 -4.50
CA SER A 110 -5.33 6.43 -3.54
C SER A 110 -6.00 5.05 -3.46
N ILE A 111 -7.33 4.99 -3.58
CA ILE A 111 -8.07 3.72 -3.62
C ILE A 111 -7.73 2.91 -4.89
N ILE A 112 -7.65 3.57 -6.06
CA ILE A 112 -7.31 2.89 -7.32
C ILE A 112 -5.86 2.43 -7.29
N VAL A 113 -4.94 3.27 -6.80
CA VAL A 113 -3.53 2.89 -6.58
C VAL A 113 -3.47 1.69 -5.64
N GLY A 114 -4.22 1.67 -4.54
CA GLY A 114 -4.29 0.51 -3.64
C GLY A 114 -4.72 -0.79 -4.31
N ASN A 115 -5.67 -0.74 -5.24
CA ASN A 115 -6.08 -1.92 -6.01
C ASN A 115 -4.97 -2.40 -6.98
N LEU A 116 -4.26 -1.46 -7.61
CA LEU A 116 -3.12 -1.75 -8.48
C LEU A 116 -1.98 -2.39 -7.67
N THR A 117 -1.60 -1.78 -6.54
CA THR A 117 -0.50 -2.25 -5.70
C THR A 117 -0.79 -3.61 -5.09
N GLU A 118 -2.02 -3.86 -4.62
CA GLU A 118 -2.43 -5.16 -4.09
C GLU A 118 -2.26 -6.26 -5.15
N ALA A 119 -2.86 -6.07 -6.33
CA ALA A 119 -2.81 -7.05 -7.41
C ALA A 119 -1.38 -7.34 -7.90
N ALA A 120 -0.56 -6.29 -7.98
CA ALA A 120 0.85 -6.41 -8.36
C ALA A 120 1.66 -7.18 -7.30
N ALA A 121 1.50 -6.84 -6.03
CA ALA A 121 2.19 -7.49 -4.92
C ALA A 121 1.82 -8.97 -4.82
N GLU A 122 0.54 -9.32 -4.99
CA GLU A 122 0.09 -10.73 -5.04
C GLU A 122 0.77 -11.51 -6.16
N SER A 123 0.89 -10.92 -7.35
CA SER A 123 1.47 -11.58 -8.53
C SER A 123 2.95 -11.98 -8.35
N ILE A 124 3.67 -11.29 -7.46
CA ILE A 124 5.08 -11.54 -7.16
C ILE A 124 5.32 -12.13 -5.76
N ARG A 125 4.25 -12.42 -5.00
CA ARG A 125 4.32 -12.89 -3.60
C ARG A 125 5.05 -11.90 -2.67
N ALA A 126 4.83 -10.61 -2.88
CA ALA A 126 5.15 -9.55 -1.94
C ALA A 126 4.02 -9.40 -0.89
N ASN A 127 4.20 -8.54 0.10
CA ASN A 127 3.16 -8.27 1.10
C ASN A 127 2.05 -7.41 0.48
N SER A 128 1.00 -8.06 -0.02
CA SER A 128 -0.11 -7.38 -0.70
C SER A 128 -0.98 -6.52 0.23
N LEU A 129 -1.12 -6.92 1.49
CA LEU A 129 -1.86 -6.13 2.48
C LEU A 129 -1.13 -4.83 2.80
N LEU A 130 0.18 -4.90 3.04
CA LEU A 130 1.02 -3.72 3.24
C LEU A 130 0.99 -2.81 1.99
N ALA A 131 1.15 -3.38 0.79
CA ALA A 131 1.15 -2.61 -0.45
C ALA A 131 -0.18 -1.85 -0.68
N ARG A 132 -1.32 -2.47 -0.34
CA ARG A 132 -2.63 -1.83 -0.41
C ARG A 132 -2.77 -0.71 0.61
N VAL A 133 -2.47 -1.01 1.88
CA VAL A 133 -2.62 -0.06 2.98
C VAL A 133 -1.67 1.12 2.78
N GLY A 134 -0.40 0.88 2.50
CA GLY A 134 0.58 1.92 2.15
C GLY A 134 0.08 2.87 1.06
N ALA A 135 -0.51 2.32 0.00
CA ALA A 135 -1.10 3.12 -1.07
C ALA A 135 -2.32 3.96 -0.64
N TYR A 136 -3.11 3.55 0.34
CA TYR A 136 -4.20 4.39 0.87
C TYR A 136 -3.68 5.65 1.55
N TYR A 137 -2.49 5.57 2.16
CA TYR A 137 -1.92 6.67 2.94
C TYR A 137 -0.85 7.47 2.19
N HIS A 138 -0.32 7.00 1.06
CA HIS A 138 0.87 7.60 0.41
C HIS A 138 0.74 9.11 0.13
N ASP A 139 -0.49 9.57 -0.08
CA ASP A 139 -0.81 10.92 -0.55
C ASP A 139 -1.53 11.78 0.49
N ILE A 140 -1.60 11.34 1.76
CA ILE A 140 -2.33 12.03 2.84
C ILE A 140 -1.89 13.48 3.05
N GLY A 141 -0.65 13.82 2.71
CA GLY A 141 -0.14 15.19 2.82
C GLY A 141 -0.84 16.19 1.90
N LYS A 142 -1.48 15.73 0.82
CA LYS A 142 -2.20 16.61 -0.11
C LYS A 142 -3.43 17.27 0.51
N MET A 143 -3.98 16.72 1.61
CA MET A 143 -5.13 17.28 2.35
C MET A 143 -4.90 18.71 2.85
N GLU A 144 -3.64 19.11 3.03
CA GLU A 144 -3.32 20.38 3.66
C GLU A 144 -3.42 21.57 2.72
N ILE A 145 -3.24 21.32 1.42
CA ILE A 145 -3.35 22.32 0.35
C ILE A 145 -3.95 21.69 -0.92
N PRO A 146 -5.15 21.09 -0.83
CA PRO A 146 -5.71 20.21 -1.86
C PRO A 146 -5.89 20.93 -3.20
N GLU A 147 -6.18 22.23 -3.20
CA GLU A 147 -6.41 23.03 -4.39
C GLU A 147 -5.20 23.17 -5.32
N TYR A 148 -3.99 22.80 -4.88
CA TYR A 148 -2.80 22.76 -5.72
C TYR A 148 -2.65 21.45 -6.49
N PHE A 149 -3.38 20.40 -6.13
CA PHE A 149 -3.32 19.11 -6.79
C PHE A 149 -4.45 18.97 -7.82
N VAL A 150 -4.09 18.63 -9.06
CA VAL A 150 -5.00 18.68 -10.23
C VAL A 150 -6.23 17.81 -10.04
N GLU A 151 -6.09 16.66 -9.37
CA GLU A 151 -7.18 15.75 -9.09
C GLU A 151 -8.26 16.31 -8.15
N ASN A 152 -7.94 17.36 -7.38
CA ASN A 152 -8.87 18.04 -6.47
C ASN A 152 -9.32 19.42 -7.00
N GLN A 153 -8.81 19.87 -8.15
CA GLN A 153 -9.17 21.17 -8.71
C GLN A 153 -10.56 21.10 -9.36
N LEU A 154 -11.49 21.91 -8.84
CA LEU A 154 -12.81 22.13 -9.44
C LEU A 154 -12.80 23.26 -10.49
N SER A 155 -11.76 24.10 -10.49
CA SER A 155 -11.62 25.25 -11.39
C SER A 155 -10.92 24.87 -12.68
N VAL A 156 -11.30 25.52 -13.79
CA VAL A 156 -10.65 25.37 -15.09
C VAL A 156 -9.22 25.93 -15.10
N LYS A 157 -8.90 26.87 -14.19
CA LYS A 157 -7.58 27.54 -14.14
C LYS A 157 -6.73 26.98 -13.00
N SER A 158 -5.49 26.58 -13.33
CA SER A 158 -4.59 25.99 -12.35
C SER A 158 -4.02 27.04 -11.38
N LYS A 159 -3.96 26.71 -10.09
CA LYS A 159 -3.29 27.54 -9.06
C LYS A 159 -1.80 27.75 -9.34
N HIS A 160 -1.18 26.88 -10.12
CA HIS A 160 0.22 26.96 -10.50
C HIS A 160 0.53 28.02 -11.58
N GLU A 161 -0.50 28.57 -12.24
CA GLU A 161 -0.29 29.59 -13.29
C GLU A 161 0.25 30.91 -12.74
N SER A 162 -0.11 31.28 -11.51
CA SER A 162 0.35 32.50 -10.82
C SER A 162 1.67 32.33 -10.07
N LEU A 163 2.30 31.16 -10.14
CA LEU A 163 3.50 30.83 -9.38
C LEU A 163 4.72 30.67 -10.27
N THR A 164 5.90 30.93 -9.71
CA THR A 164 7.14 30.51 -10.34
C THR A 164 7.20 28.98 -10.39
N PRO A 165 7.93 28.39 -11.36
CA PRO A 165 8.06 26.94 -11.42
C PRO A 165 8.71 26.34 -10.17
N SER A 166 9.71 27.01 -9.59
CA SER A 166 10.35 26.57 -8.35
C SER A 166 9.40 26.56 -7.15
N MET A 167 8.53 27.58 -7.02
CA MET A 167 7.51 27.61 -5.97
C MET A 167 6.46 26.51 -6.17
N SER A 168 6.05 26.26 -7.41
CA SER A 168 5.16 25.14 -7.71
C SER A 168 5.78 23.81 -7.32
N SER A 169 7.07 23.61 -7.60
CA SER A 169 7.76 22.39 -7.22
C SER A 169 7.95 22.20 -5.73
N LEU A 170 8.19 23.29 -5.00
CA LEU A 170 8.25 23.28 -3.54
C LEU A 170 6.88 22.91 -2.94
N ILE A 171 5.80 23.51 -3.44
CA ILE A 171 4.43 23.20 -3.01
C ILE A 171 4.12 21.72 -3.24
N LEU A 172 4.38 21.21 -4.44
CA LEU A 172 4.10 19.81 -4.75
C LEU A 172 4.96 18.88 -3.91
N SER A 173 6.27 19.11 -3.76
CA SER A 173 7.12 18.24 -2.93
C SER A 173 6.80 18.30 -1.44
N SER A 174 6.15 19.37 -0.96
CA SER A 174 5.81 19.51 0.45
C SER A 174 4.80 18.47 0.97
N HIS A 175 3.98 17.87 0.10
CA HIS A 175 3.01 16.84 0.53
C HIS A 175 3.70 15.63 1.15
N VAL A 176 4.93 15.30 0.74
CA VAL A 176 5.68 14.18 1.31
C VAL A 176 5.98 14.44 2.78
N LYS A 177 6.63 15.57 3.08
CA LYS A 177 6.96 15.97 4.45
C LYS A 177 5.71 16.15 5.30
N ARG A 178 4.67 16.77 4.73
CA ARG A 178 3.43 17.02 5.46
C ARG A 178 2.66 15.74 5.73
N GLY A 179 2.64 14.80 4.78
CA GLY A 179 2.04 13.49 4.93
C GLY A 179 2.74 12.68 6.01
N ARG A 180 4.07 12.70 6.05
CA ARG A 180 4.87 12.08 7.13
C ARG A 180 4.46 12.60 8.51
N GLN A 181 4.38 13.92 8.68
CA GLN A 181 3.96 14.55 9.93
C GLN A 181 2.53 14.19 10.35
N LEU A 182 1.60 14.18 9.39
CA LEU A 182 0.20 13.80 9.66
C LEU A 182 0.07 12.33 10.06
N GLY A 183 0.85 11.47 9.43
CA GLY A 183 0.93 10.06 9.73
C GLY A 183 1.49 9.78 11.12
N GLU A 184 2.61 10.40 11.48
CA GLU A 184 3.19 10.32 12.83
C GLU A 184 2.22 10.81 13.90
N ALA A 185 1.54 11.93 13.65
CA ALA A 185 0.53 12.46 14.57
C ALA A 185 -0.73 11.59 14.70
N SER A 186 -0.89 10.59 13.80
CA SER A 186 -2.01 9.64 13.79
C SER A 186 -1.55 8.22 14.10
N ASP A 187 -0.37 8.04 14.69
CA ASP A 187 0.22 6.75 15.07
C ASP A 187 0.30 5.73 13.92
N ILE A 188 0.48 6.22 12.68
CA ILE A 188 0.68 5.37 11.51
C ILE A 188 2.11 4.80 11.57
N PRO A 189 2.29 3.47 11.42
CA PRO A 189 3.60 2.85 11.52
C PRO A 189 4.50 3.19 10.33
N ASP A 190 5.82 3.16 10.58
CA ASP A 190 6.85 3.50 9.60
C ASP A 190 6.75 2.70 8.30
N ASP A 191 6.39 1.40 8.37
CA ASP A 191 6.23 0.57 7.17
C ASP A 191 5.18 1.14 6.19
N VAL A 192 4.16 1.84 6.71
CA VAL A 192 3.13 2.52 5.91
C VAL A 192 3.62 3.92 5.51
N LEU A 193 4.28 4.65 6.40
CA LEU A 193 4.81 6.00 6.11
C LEU A 193 5.94 6.00 5.08
N ASN A 194 6.67 4.89 4.95
CA ASN A 194 7.65 4.72 3.87
C ASN A 194 7.00 4.87 2.49
N PHE A 195 5.71 4.54 2.32
CA PHE A 195 5.00 4.81 1.06
C PHE A 195 4.85 6.30 0.80
N VAL A 196 4.63 7.12 1.84
CA VAL A 196 4.54 8.58 1.71
C VAL A 196 5.89 9.16 1.26
N GLU A 197 6.98 8.68 1.85
CA GLU A 197 8.32 9.23 1.60
C GLU A 197 8.94 8.72 0.30
N GLU A 198 8.71 7.45 -0.05
CA GLU A 198 9.42 6.77 -1.14
C GLU A 198 8.68 6.74 -2.48
N HIS A 199 7.35 6.94 -2.52
CA HIS A 199 6.57 6.71 -3.75
C HIS A 199 7.00 7.60 -4.93
N HIS A 200 7.58 8.77 -4.65
CA HIS A 200 8.16 9.62 -5.68
C HIS A 200 9.68 9.48 -5.85
N GLY A 201 10.37 8.81 -4.94
CA GLY A 201 11.81 8.66 -4.96
C GLY A 201 12.54 9.99 -5.14
N THR A 202 13.48 10.02 -6.08
CA THR A 202 14.28 11.21 -6.41
C THR A 202 13.90 11.83 -7.75
N MET A 203 12.67 11.57 -8.21
CA MET A 203 12.19 12.00 -9.52
C MET A 203 12.22 13.52 -9.67
N VAL A 204 12.47 13.97 -10.89
CA VAL A 204 12.37 15.38 -11.27
C VAL A 204 10.92 15.69 -11.67
N GLN A 205 10.39 16.79 -11.18
CA GLN A 205 9.11 17.33 -11.62
C GLN A 205 9.25 18.01 -12.99
N SER A 206 9.40 17.20 -14.03
CA SER A 206 9.86 17.63 -15.36
C SER A 206 9.06 18.79 -15.95
N TYR A 207 7.73 18.83 -15.78
CA TYR A 207 6.90 19.92 -16.28
C TYR A 207 7.37 21.30 -15.77
N PHE A 208 7.63 21.42 -14.47
CA PHE A 208 8.07 22.68 -13.87
C PHE A 208 9.53 22.98 -14.17
N PHE A 209 10.38 21.95 -14.24
CA PHE A 209 11.76 22.14 -14.65
C PHE A 209 11.86 22.64 -16.11
N ASP A 210 11.14 22.02 -17.04
CA ASP A 210 11.08 22.44 -18.44
C ASP A 210 10.52 23.86 -18.59
N LYS A 211 9.51 24.20 -17.79
CA LYS A 211 8.97 25.56 -17.73
C LYS A 211 10.01 26.56 -17.22
N ALA A 212 10.83 26.18 -16.24
CA ALA A 212 11.90 27.01 -15.70
C ALA A 212 13.03 27.24 -16.72
N LEU A 213 13.46 26.18 -17.43
CA LEU A 213 14.46 26.29 -18.49
C LEU A 213 14.02 27.29 -19.57
N LYS A 214 12.74 27.25 -19.97
CA LYS A 214 12.16 28.22 -20.92
C LYS A 214 12.11 29.65 -20.37
N GLN A 215 12.18 29.83 -19.05
CA GLN A 215 12.22 31.12 -18.36
C GLN A 215 13.66 31.57 -18.02
N GLY A 216 14.68 30.85 -18.49
CA GLY A 216 16.10 31.19 -18.29
C GLY A 216 16.76 30.58 -17.06
N GLU A 217 16.17 29.55 -16.44
CA GLU A 217 16.82 28.76 -15.39
C GLU A 217 17.96 27.91 -15.99
N GLU A 218 19.05 27.74 -15.23
CA GLU A 218 20.21 26.95 -15.65
C GLU A 218 19.94 25.44 -15.50
N PRO A 219 20.34 24.59 -16.47
CA PRO A 219 20.17 23.14 -16.37
C PRO A 219 20.82 22.50 -15.13
N SER A 220 21.86 23.12 -14.58
CA SER A 220 22.52 22.68 -13.34
C SER A 220 21.62 22.78 -12.10
N ASN A 221 20.53 23.56 -12.15
CA ASN A 221 19.60 23.75 -11.04
C ASN A 221 18.49 22.69 -10.97
N ILE A 222 18.63 21.57 -11.69
CA ILE A 222 17.65 20.46 -11.74
C ILE A 222 17.26 19.93 -10.35
N ASP A 223 18.18 19.97 -9.38
CA ASP A 223 17.94 19.45 -8.04
C ASP A 223 16.88 20.25 -7.25
N LYS A 224 16.62 21.52 -7.61
CA LYS A 224 15.51 22.31 -7.04
C LYS A 224 14.13 21.74 -7.40
N TYR A 225 14.07 20.87 -8.41
CA TYR A 225 12.85 20.28 -8.95
C TYR A 225 12.73 18.80 -8.64
N ARG A 226 13.64 18.24 -7.81
CA ARG A 226 13.58 16.85 -7.37
C ARG A 226 12.74 16.68 -6.12
N TYR A 227 12.09 15.53 -6.03
CA TYR A 227 11.60 15.04 -4.75
C TYR A 227 12.77 14.73 -3.82
N PRO A 228 12.59 14.89 -2.49
CA PRO A 228 13.67 14.70 -1.52
C PRO A 228 14.13 13.24 -1.39
N GLY A 229 13.33 12.28 -1.85
CA GLY A 229 13.54 10.86 -1.61
C GLY A 229 13.26 10.46 -0.16
N PRO A 230 13.72 9.25 0.25
CA PRO A 230 14.62 8.36 -0.49
C PRO A 230 13.93 7.62 -1.65
N ARG A 231 14.70 6.89 -2.47
CA ARG A 231 14.14 5.96 -3.46
C ARG A 231 13.41 4.81 -2.76
N PRO A 232 12.53 4.07 -3.45
CA PRO A 232 11.96 2.85 -2.92
C PRO A 232 13.01 1.90 -2.34
N GLN A 233 12.83 1.50 -1.08
CA GLN A 233 13.70 0.54 -0.39
C GLN A 233 13.12 -0.89 -0.40
N THR A 234 11.80 -1.03 -0.63
CA THR A 234 11.09 -2.32 -0.58
C THR A 234 10.40 -2.63 -1.91
N ARG A 235 10.01 -3.90 -2.10
CA ARG A 235 9.26 -4.28 -3.32
C ARG A 235 7.91 -3.58 -3.34
N GLU A 236 7.31 -3.41 -2.17
CA GLU A 236 5.99 -2.84 -1.95
C GLU A 236 5.97 -1.33 -2.26
N THR A 237 6.94 -0.56 -1.78
CA THR A 237 7.08 0.87 -2.12
C THR A 237 7.50 1.07 -3.58
N GLY A 238 8.30 0.15 -4.14
CA GLY A 238 8.62 0.15 -5.57
C GLY A 238 7.40 -0.12 -6.46
N ILE A 239 6.51 -1.02 -6.03
CA ILE A 239 5.21 -1.25 -6.67
C ILE A 239 4.33 0.00 -6.56
N ALA A 240 4.29 0.67 -5.40
CA ALA A 240 3.51 1.88 -5.20
C ALA A 240 3.94 3.02 -6.13
N MET A 241 5.24 3.28 -6.26
CA MET A 241 5.79 4.24 -7.22
C MET A 241 5.32 3.97 -8.65
N LEU A 242 5.32 2.70 -9.07
CA LEU A 242 4.89 2.32 -10.42
C LEU A 242 3.37 2.46 -10.57
N ALA A 243 2.60 2.07 -9.56
CA ALA A 243 1.15 2.12 -9.57
C ALA A 243 0.63 3.56 -9.61
N ASP A 244 1.18 4.46 -8.78
CA ASP A 244 0.87 5.90 -8.76
C ASP A 244 1.04 6.51 -10.17
N ALA A 245 2.22 6.34 -10.75
CA ALA A 245 2.52 6.86 -12.09
C ALA A 245 1.61 6.26 -13.18
N VAL A 246 1.32 4.95 -13.11
CA VAL A 246 0.45 4.27 -14.07
C VAL A 246 -1.00 4.75 -13.94
N GLU A 247 -1.51 4.90 -12.73
CA GLU A 247 -2.87 5.40 -12.48
C GLU A 247 -3.00 6.82 -13.04
N ALA A 248 -2.10 7.73 -12.64
CA ALA A 248 -2.15 9.13 -13.04
C ALA A 248 -2.06 9.29 -14.57
N ALA A 249 -1.13 8.57 -15.21
CA ALA A 249 -0.97 8.64 -16.66
C ALA A 249 -2.11 7.94 -17.43
N SER A 250 -2.78 6.96 -16.83
CA SER A 250 -3.91 6.29 -17.49
C SER A 250 -5.13 7.19 -17.63
N ARG A 251 -5.28 8.20 -16.75
CA ARG A 251 -6.37 9.20 -16.81
C ARG A 251 -6.31 10.06 -18.06
N THR A 252 -5.16 10.16 -18.71
CA THR A 252 -4.97 10.96 -19.93
C THR A 252 -5.12 10.14 -21.21
N LEU A 253 -5.47 8.85 -21.13
CA LEU A 253 -5.67 8.02 -22.31
C LEU A 253 -7.05 8.25 -22.93
N ASP A 254 -7.07 8.88 -24.10
CA ASP A 254 -8.24 8.88 -24.97
C ASP A 254 -8.47 7.47 -25.53
N HIS A 255 -9.64 6.88 -25.26
CA HIS A 255 -10.02 5.51 -25.65
C HIS A 255 -8.99 4.43 -25.21
N PRO A 256 -9.06 3.97 -23.95
CA PRO A 256 -8.07 3.07 -23.35
C PRO A 256 -8.23 1.62 -23.84
N SER A 257 -7.71 1.32 -25.04
CA SER A 257 -7.64 -0.06 -25.55
C SER A 257 -6.60 -0.89 -24.78
N PRO A 258 -6.75 -2.23 -24.71
CA PRO A 258 -5.78 -3.09 -24.02
C PRO A 258 -4.32 -2.88 -24.48
N ALA A 259 -4.09 -2.67 -25.78
CA ALA A 259 -2.76 -2.42 -26.33
C ALA A 259 -2.17 -1.07 -25.91
N ARG A 260 -3.01 -0.02 -25.81
CA ARG A 260 -2.59 1.31 -25.34
C ARG A 260 -2.24 1.28 -23.85
N ILE A 261 -3.05 0.59 -23.05
CA ILE A 261 -2.77 0.37 -21.61
C ILE A 261 -1.44 -0.39 -21.44
N ASP A 262 -1.24 -1.49 -22.15
CA ASP A 262 -0.02 -2.29 -22.06
C ASP A 262 1.24 -1.47 -22.42
N SER A 263 1.15 -0.67 -23.49
CA SER A 263 2.23 0.20 -23.95
C SER A 263 2.54 1.32 -22.95
N LEU A 264 1.50 1.93 -22.36
CA LEU A 264 1.64 2.96 -21.33
C LEU A 264 2.39 2.40 -20.11
N ILE A 265 1.95 1.25 -19.59
CA ILE A 265 2.57 0.63 -18.42
C ILE A 265 4.02 0.25 -18.71
N GLN A 266 4.29 -0.32 -19.89
CA GLN A 266 5.66 -0.67 -20.30
C GLN A 266 6.58 0.54 -20.31
N ARG A 267 6.12 1.67 -20.86
CA ARG A 267 6.89 2.91 -20.91
C ARG A 267 7.22 3.40 -19.50
N ILE A 268 6.23 3.50 -18.61
CA ILE A 268 6.44 3.97 -17.24
C ILE A 268 7.42 3.08 -16.47
N ILE A 269 7.28 1.75 -16.58
CA ILE A 269 8.21 0.81 -15.94
C ILE A 269 9.63 1.03 -16.48
N ASN A 270 9.79 1.16 -17.80
CA ASN A 270 11.10 1.40 -18.42
C ASN A 270 11.69 2.74 -17.97
N ASP A 271 10.89 3.80 -17.90
CA ASP A 271 11.34 5.13 -17.50
C ASP A 271 11.89 5.09 -16.06
N ARG A 272 11.17 4.46 -15.12
CA ARG A 272 11.61 4.30 -13.72
C ARG A 272 12.85 3.41 -13.57
N PHE A 273 12.94 2.37 -14.39
CA PHE A 273 14.10 1.49 -14.41
C PHE A 273 15.34 2.22 -14.94
N GLN A 274 15.22 2.93 -16.07
CA GLN A 274 16.32 3.66 -16.69
C GLN A 274 16.78 4.86 -15.86
N SER A 275 15.88 5.53 -15.15
CA SER A 275 16.23 6.62 -14.23
C SER A 275 16.90 6.14 -12.94
N GLY A 276 16.96 4.82 -12.71
CA GLY A 276 17.56 4.23 -11.51
C GLY A 276 16.75 4.42 -10.24
N GLU A 277 15.47 4.78 -10.34
CA GLU A 277 14.57 4.94 -9.18
C GLU A 277 14.35 3.61 -8.47
N LEU A 278 14.42 2.49 -9.19
CA LEU A 278 14.24 1.15 -8.63
C LEU A 278 15.54 0.52 -8.09
N ASN A 279 16.68 1.22 -8.14
CA ASN A 279 18.00 0.65 -7.80
C ASN A 279 18.18 0.27 -6.32
N GLN A 280 17.33 0.78 -5.43
CA GLN A 280 17.42 0.54 -3.99
C GLN A 280 16.32 -0.41 -3.47
N CYS A 281 15.46 -0.92 -4.35
CA CYS A 281 14.45 -1.92 -3.99
C CYS A 281 14.77 -3.28 -4.64
N PRO A 282 14.42 -4.41 -4.00
CA PRO A 282 14.73 -5.74 -4.53
C PRO A 282 13.68 -6.22 -5.55
N LEU A 283 13.29 -5.38 -6.52
CA LEU A 283 12.45 -5.76 -7.65
C LEU A 283 13.31 -6.33 -8.80
N THR A 284 12.96 -7.53 -9.27
CA THR A 284 13.65 -8.14 -10.42
C THR A 284 12.95 -7.80 -11.74
N LEU A 285 13.64 -7.94 -12.87
CA LEU A 285 13.01 -7.81 -14.20
C LEU A 285 11.83 -8.79 -14.40
N ARG A 286 11.90 -9.96 -13.77
CA ARG A 286 10.80 -10.94 -13.75
C ARG A 286 9.60 -10.41 -12.98
N ASP A 287 9.83 -9.69 -11.88
CA ASP A 287 8.77 -9.06 -11.10
C ASP A 287 8.12 -7.94 -11.91
N LEU A 288 8.90 -7.07 -12.56
CA LEU A 288 8.39 -6.00 -13.41
C LEU A 288 7.46 -6.53 -14.53
N ALA A 289 7.83 -7.65 -15.16
CA ALA A 289 7.00 -8.29 -16.18
C ALA A 289 5.65 -8.81 -15.62
N LYS A 290 5.62 -9.27 -14.36
CA LYS A 290 4.38 -9.71 -13.70
C LYS A 290 3.54 -8.53 -13.23
N ILE A 291 4.18 -7.52 -12.63
CA ILE A 291 3.55 -6.26 -12.21
C ILE A 291 2.84 -5.61 -13.40
N LYS A 292 3.49 -5.53 -14.56
CA LYS A 292 2.89 -5.03 -15.80
C LYS A 292 1.57 -5.72 -16.14
N LYS A 293 1.55 -7.06 -16.11
CA LYS A 293 0.35 -7.86 -16.40
C LYS A 293 -0.75 -7.64 -15.36
N ALA A 294 -0.38 -7.52 -14.08
CA ALA A 294 -1.33 -7.25 -13.00
C ALA A 294 -1.98 -5.87 -13.16
N PHE A 295 -1.18 -4.83 -13.41
CA PHE A 295 -1.68 -3.47 -13.67
C PHE A 295 -2.60 -3.42 -14.88
N ALA A 296 -2.22 -4.06 -16.00
CA ALA A 296 -3.04 -4.09 -17.20
C ALA A 296 -4.41 -4.70 -16.91
N LYS A 297 -4.47 -5.80 -16.16
CA LYS A 297 -5.73 -6.46 -15.77
C LYS A 297 -6.63 -5.53 -14.95
N VAL A 298 -6.07 -4.83 -13.96
CA VAL A 298 -6.83 -3.90 -13.11
C VAL A 298 -7.36 -2.72 -13.92
N LEU A 299 -6.49 -2.05 -14.70
CA LEU A 299 -6.90 -0.90 -15.51
C LEU A 299 -7.96 -1.26 -16.56
N ILE A 300 -7.79 -2.40 -17.26
CA ILE A 300 -8.77 -2.89 -18.23
C ILE A 300 -10.14 -3.05 -17.56
N ALA A 301 -10.20 -3.64 -16.36
CA ALA A 301 -11.45 -3.77 -15.61
C ALA A 301 -12.05 -2.41 -15.22
N THR A 302 -11.22 -1.46 -14.77
CA THR A 302 -11.66 -0.11 -14.41
C THR A 302 -12.20 0.68 -15.61
N PHE A 303 -11.60 0.54 -16.79
CA PHE A 303 -12.01 1.24 -18.00
C PHE A 303 -13.18 0.59 -18.75
N HIS A 304 -13.36 -0.73 -18.68
CA HIS A 304 -14.50 -1.39 -19.33
C HIS A 304 -15.86 -0.97 -18.76
N HIS A 305 -15.92 -0.51 -17.50
CA HIS A 305 -17.13 0.08 -16.93
C HIS A 305 -17.44 1.49 -17.45
N ARG A 306 -16.52 2.14 -18.16
CA ARG A 306 -16.69 3.49 -18.73
C ARG A 306 -17.11 3.48 -20.20
N VAL A 307 -17.37 2.32 -20.81
CA VAL A 307 -17.91 2.25 -22.16
C VAL A 307 -19.38 2.68 -22.10
N GLU A 308 -19.68 3.87 -22.62
CA GLU A 308 -21.05 4.35 -22.79
C GLU A 308 -21.85 3.33 -23.61
N TYR A 309 -22.99 2.90 -23.08
CA TYR A 309 -23.99 2.25 -23.90
C TYR A 309 -24.48 3.27 -24.93
N PRO A 310 -24.54 2.92 -26.23
CA PRO A 310 -25.15 3.80 -27.21
C PRO A 310 -26.55 4.15 -26.71
N GLN A 311 -26.83 5.45 -26.54
CA GLN A 311 -28.21 5.89 -26.36
C GLN A 311 -28.99 5.32 -27.54
N LYS A 312 -30.00 4.48 -27.25
CA LYS A 312 -30.96 4.10 -28.27
C LYS A 312 -31.51 5.40 -28.83
N LEU A 313 -31.25 5.65 -30.11
CA LEU A 313 -32.00 6.64 -30.87
C LEU A 313 -33.47 6.29 -30.64
N THR A 314 -34.19 7.16 -29.95
CA THR A 314 -35.64 7.12 -29.92
C THR A 314 -36.12 7.41 -31.34
N ASP A 315 -37.02 6.57 -31.86
CA ASP A 315 -37.58 6.61 -33.21
C ASP A 315 -38.49 7.84 -33.47
N ASP A 316 -38.12 9.03 -32.99
CA ASP A 316 -38.81 10.30 -33.28
C ASP A 316 -38.04 11.19 -34.29
N GLU A 317 -36.95 10.69 -34.88
CA GLU A 317 -36.21 11.37 -35.96
C GLU A 317 -36.19 10.58 -37.28
N VAL A 318 -37.26 9.81 -37.56
CA VAL A 318 -37.54 9.33 -38.92
C VAL A 318 -38.94 9.77 -39.32
N GLN A 319 -38.98 10.96 -39.94
CA GLN A 319 -40.03 11.54 -40.79
C GLN A 319 -41.37 11.96 -40.17
#